data_AF-A0A2P4X3E7-F1
#
_entry.id   AF-A0A2P4X3E7-F1
#
_cell.length_a   1.000
_cell.length_b   1.000
_cell.length_c   1.000
_cell.angle_alpha   90.00
_cell.angle_beta   90.00
_cell.angle_gamma   90.00
#
_symmetry.space_group_name_H-M   'P 1'
#
loop_
_entity.id
_entity.type
_entity.pdbx_description
1 polymer ?
#
loop_
_entity_poly.entity_id
_entity_poly.type
_entity_poly.pdbx_seq_one_letter_code
_entity_poly.pdbx_strand_id
1 'polypeptide(L)'
;MKQALRRAMKRCAIPEDECLIGMTQGVFDTLTVIEHEQVERGIKWVRREIKQRCAAAEVAYSVEKWKEFWSYFERTWLKQYSIDVWNVFGLDNELVARTNNPLERFNRESNSRFPTPHPSMTTFVTVIKTISQEYVRRVADVPRGRVRRVPRETIRLPPDIESDVEEETVPSIADAG
;
A
#
# COMPACT_ATOMS: atom_id res chain seq x y z
N MET A 1 0.87 -2.09 2.78
CA MET A 1 -0.61 -2.15 2.88
C MET A 1 -1.30 -2.85 1.70
N LYS A 2 -1.11 -2.39 0.44
CA LYS A 2 -1.75 -2.96 -0.78
C LYS A 2 -1.76 -4.50 -0.86
N GLN A 3 -0.64 -5.17 -0.60
CA GLN A 3 -0.58 -6.64 -0.61
C GLN A 3 -1.45 -7.30 0.48
N ALA A 4 -1.53 -6.69 1.66
CA ALA A 4 -2.37 -7.19 2.75
C ALA A 4 -3.86 -7.02 2.42
N LEU A 5 -4.24 -5.89 1.82
CA LEU A 5 -5.60 -5.65 1.32
C LEU A 5 -5.99 -6.68 0.27
N ARG A 6 -5.14 -6.92 -0.73
CA ARG A 6 -5.38 -7.95 -1.76
C ARG A 6 -5.57 -9.36 -1.17
N ARG A 7 -4.76 -9.74 -0.18
CA ARG A 7 -4.94 -11.01 0.54
C ARG A 7 -6.26 -11.07 1.30
N ALA A 8 -6.68 -9.97 1.92
CA ALA A 8 -7.94 -9.90 2.63
C ALA A 8 -9.15 -10.00 1.68
N MET A 9 -9.13 -9.32 0.54
CA MET A 9 -10.19 -9.43 -0.47
C MET A 9 -10.38 -10.88 -0.95
N LYS A 10 -9.26 -11.60 -1.17
CA LYS A 10 -9.30 -13.03 -1.51
C LYS A 10 -9.90 -13.89 -0.42
N ARG A 11 -9.67 -13.57 0.86
CA ARG A 11 -10.30 -14.28 1.99
C ARG A 11 -11.81 -14.04 2.08
N CYS A 12 -12.27 -12.82 1.76
CA CYS A 12 -13.69 -12.49 1.65
C CYS A 12 -14.33 -12.99 0.34
N ALA A 13 -13.59 -13.80 -0.45
CA ALA A 13 -14.03 -14.34 -1.74
C ALA A 13 -14.54 -13.30 -2.75
N ILE A 14 -14.03 -12.06 -2.68
CA ILE A 14 -14.37 -11.01 -3.65
C ILE A 14 -13.89 -11.47 -5.03
N PRO A 15 -14.73 -11.37 -6.08
CA PRO A 15 -14.34 -11.70 -7.46
C PRO A 15 -13.05 -10.99 -7.89
N GLU A 16 -12.25 -11.65 -8.72
CA GLU A 16 -10.93 -11.13 -9.11
C GLU A 16 -11.04 -9.80 -9.85
N ASP A 17 -12.07 -9.61 -10.69
CA ASP A 17 -12.29 -8.37 -11.44
C ASP A 17 -12.57 -7.18 -10.49
N GLU A 18 -13.40 -7.39 -9.46
CA GLU A 18 -13.64 -6.40 -8.41
C GLU A 18 -12.37 -6.12 -7.59
N CYS A 19 -11.58 -7.16 -7.31
CA CYS A 19 -10.28 -7.00 -6.64
C CYS A 19 -9.32 -6.14 -7.46
N LEU A 20 -9.25 -6.35 -8.78
CA LEU A 20 -8.37 -5.58 -9.67
C LEU A 20 -8.78 -4.11 -9.71
N ILE A 21 -10.10 -3.84 -9.75
CA ILE A 21 -10.64 -2.47 -9.66
C ILE A 21 -10.21 -1.80 -8.37
N GLY A 22 -10.42 -2.44 -7.22
CA GLY A 22 -9.97 -1.90 -5.92
C GLY A 22 -8.46 -1.68 -5.87
N MET A 23 -7.67 -2.58 -6.46
CA MET A 23 -6.21 -2.52 -6.47
C MET A 23 -5.62 -1.51 -7.47
N THR A 24 -6.47 -0.91 -8.33
CA THR A 24 -6.05 0.10 -9.30
C THR A 24 -5.50 1.34 -8.59
N GLN A 25 -4.59 2.04 -9.25
CA GLN A 25 -4.05 3.30 -8.74
C GLN A 25 -5.16 4.33 -8.53
N GLY A 26 -5.03 5.11 -7.45
CA GLY A 26 -5.98 6.14 -7.04
C GLY A 26 -7.22 5.62 -6.30
N VAL A 27 -7.21 4.38 -5.79
CA VAL A 27 -8.32 3.80 -5.02
C VAL A 27 -7.86 3.56 -3.57
N PHE A 28 -7.28 2.40 -3.26
CA PHE A 28 -6.82 2.11 -1.89
C PHE A 28 -5.53 2.84 -1.49
N ASP A 29 -4.67 3.20 -2.45
CA ASP A 29 -3.49 4.04 -2.22
C ASP A 29 -3.84 5.44 -1.74
N THR A 30 -4.97 5.98 -2.20
CA THR A 30 -5.45 7.29 -1.77
C THR A 30 -5.55 7.38 -0.25
N LEU A 31 -6.03 6.33 0.42
CA LEU A 31 -6.11 6.30 1.88
C LEU A 31 -4.76 6.44 2.58
N THR A 32 -3.67 6.03 1.92
CA THR A 32 -2.32 6.05 2.51
C THR A 32 -1.63 7.40 2.38
N VAL A 33 -2.19 8.33 1.62
CA VAL A 33 -1.54 9.61 1.29
C VAL A 33 -2.41 10.82 1.63
N ILE A 34 -3.55 10.62 2.27
CA ILE A 34 -4.45 11.70 2.72
C ILE A 34 -4.19 12.04 4.17
N GLU A 35 -4.51 13.27 4.57
CA GLU A 35 -4.42 13.70 5.96
C GLU A 35 -5.19 12.78 6.90
N HIS A 36 -4.65 12.56 8.11
CA HIS A 36 -5.18 11.59 9.07
C HIS A 36 -6.66 11.85 9.41
N GLU A 37 -7.05 13.13 9.54
CA GLU A 37 -8.43 13.54 9.83
C GLU A 37 -9.39 13.24 8.67
N GLN A 38 -8.86 13.15 7.44
CA GLN A 38 -9.66 12.89 6.24
C GLN A 38 -9.84 11.40 5.97
N VAL A 39 -9.20 10.50 6.73
CA VAL A 39 -9.23 9.04 6.46
C VAL A 39 -10.66 8.48 6.46
N GLU A 40 -11.52 8.90 7.37
CA GLU A 40 -12.92 8.46 7.39
C GLU A 40 -13.69 8.90 6.14
N ARG A 41 -13.46 10.15 5.68
CA ARG A 41 -14.05 10.67 4.43
C ARG A 41 -13.47 9.95 3.22
N GLY A 42 -12.16 9.68 3.23
CA GLY A 42 -11.46 8.89 2.23
C GLY A 42 -12.05 7.48 2.09
N ILE A 43 -12.40 6.81 3.19
CA ILE A 43 -13.04 5.48 3.13
C ILE A 43 -14.40 5.56 2.43
N LYS A 44 -15.22 6.57 2.72
CA LYS A 44 -16.50 6.78 2.04
C LYS A 44 -16.29 7.01 0.54
N TRP A 45 -15.30 7.83 0.19
CA TRP A 45 -14.91 8.08 -1.20
C TRP A 45 -14.47 6.79 -1.90
N VAL A 46 -13.57 5.99 -1.30
CA VAL A 46 -13.10 4.72 -1.89
C VAL A 46 -14.24 3.72 -2.08
N ARG A 47 -15.18 3.63 -1.13
CA ARG A 47 -16.38 2.79 -1.29
C ARG A 47 -17.21 3.18 -2.51
N ARG A 48 -17.38 4.49 -2.74
CA ARG A 48 -18.07 5.04 -3.90
C ARG A 48 -17.28 4.80 -5.19
N GLU A 49 -15.97 5.03 -5.16
CA GLU A 49 -15.07 4.88 -6.29
C GLU A 49 -15.05 3.44 -6.82
N ILE A 50 -14.98 2.44 -5.92
CA ILE A 50 -15.03 1.02 -6.31
C ILE A 50 -16.36 0.71 -7.01
N LYS A 51 -17.49 1.17 -6.45
CA LYS A 51 -18.81 0.96 -7.07
C LYS A 51 -18.91 1.61 -8.44
N GLN A 52 -18.43 2.85 -8.58
CA GLN A 52 -18.43 3.57 -9.86
C GLN A 52 -17.56 2.87 -10.90
N ARG A 53 -16.36 2.42 -10.54
CA ARG A 53 -15.48 1.69 -11.45
C ARG A 53 -16.01 0.30 -11.81
N CYS A 54 -16.66 -0.39 -10.88
CA CYS A 54 -17.38 -1.64 -11.19
C CYS A 54 -18.49 -1.39 -12.21
N ALA A 55 -19.31 -0.35 -12.02
CA ALA A 55 -20.37 0.01 -12.97
C ALA A 55 -19.80 0.37 -14.36
N ALA A 56 -18.73 1.18 -14.41
CA ALA A 56 -18.08 1.56 -15.66
C ALA A 56 -17.41 0.39 -16.40
N ALA A 57 -16.98 -0.64 -15.66
CA ALA A 57 -16.38 -1.86 -16.21
C ALA A 57 -17.42 -2.98 -16.47
N GLU A 58 -18.71 -2.71 -16.27
CA GLU A 58 -19.80 -3.70 -16.35
C GLU A 58 -19.59 -4.93 -15.43
N VAL A 59 -18.89 -4.73 -14.31
CA VAL A 59 -18.64 -5.76 -13.29
C VAL A 59 -19.69 -5.65 -12.18
N ALA A 60 -20.34 -6.76 -11.84
CA ALA A 60 -21.28 -6.81 -10.73
C ALA A 60 -20.57 -6.54 -9.39
N TYR A 61 -21.11 -5.64 -8.57
CA TYR A 61 -20.56 -5.29 -7.26
C TYR A 61 -21.10 -6.22 -6.16
N SER A 62 -20.21 -6.97 -5.50
CA SER A 62 -20.57 -7.92 -4.45
C SER A 62 -20.78 -7.25 -3.08
N VAL A 63 -21.96 -6.68 -2.84
CA VAL A 63 -22.27 -5.87 -1.63
C VAL A 63 -21.86 -6.56 -0.32
N GLU A 64 -22.31 -7.79 -0.08
CA GLU A 64 -22.05 -8.49 1.20
C GLU A 64 -20.56 -8.83 1.40
N LYS A 65 -19.84 -9.20 0.33
CA LYS A 65 -18.40 -9.50 0.41
C LYS A 65 -17.58 -8.26 0.69
N TRP A 66 -17.95 -7.13 0.09
CA TRP A 66 -17.33 -5.85 0.39
C TRP A 66 -17.64 -5.40 1.82
N LYS A 67 -18.85 -5.63 2.33
CA LYS A 67 -19.21 -5.35 3.72
C LYS A 67 -18.32 -6.14 4.71
N GLU A 68 -18.07 -7.42 4.43
CA GLU A 68 -17.14 -8.23 5.22
C GLU A 68 -15.71 -7.69 5.16
N PHE A 69 -15.22 -7.35 3.95
CA PHE A 69 -13.91 -6.75 3.77
C PHE A 69 -13.76 -5.43 4.53
N TRP A 70 -14.77 -4.55 4.50
CA TRP A 70 -14.72 -3.27 5.21
C TRP A 70 -14.74 -3.46 6.72
N SER A 71 -15.51 -4.43 7.23
CA SER A 71 -15.46 -4.83 8.64
C SER A 71 -14.05 -5.29 9.05
N TYR A 72 -13.38 -6.06 8.20
CA TYR A 72 -11.97 -6.42 8.39
C TYR A 72 -11.08 -5.17 8.37
N PHE A 73 -11.26 -4.28 7.39
CA PHE A 73 -10.43 -3.09 7.21
C PHE A 73 -10.48 -2.19 8.43
N GLU A 74 -11.67 -1.86 8.92
CA GLU A 74 -11.86 -1.01 10.10
C GLU A 74 -11.22 -1.64 11.35
N ARG A 75 -11.44 -2.94 11.55
CA ARG A 75 -10.85 -3.66 12.69
C ARG A 75 -9.32 -3.67 12.63
N THR A 76 -8.73 -3.88 11.47
CA THR A 76 -7.28 -4.01 11.34
C THR A 76 -6.58 -2.65 11.23
N TRP A 77 -7.04 -1.76 10.36
CA TRP A 77 -6.32 -0.54 10.00
C TRP A 77 -6.76 0.70 10.76
N LEU A 78 -7.92 0.69 11.43
CA LEU A 78 -8.37 1.80 12.27
C LEU A 78 -8.31 1.48 13.77
N LYS A 79 -8.56 0.22 14.15
CA LYS A 79 -8.57 -0.19 15.58
C LYS A 79 -7.28 -0.84 16.05
N GLN A 80 -6.69 -1.74 15.26
CA GLN A 80 -5.50 -2.50 15.67
C GLN A 80 -4.19 -1.77 15.36
N TYR A 81 -4.10 -1.10 14.22
CA TYR A 81 -2.94 -0.28 13.83
C TYR A 81 -3.31 1.19 13.87
N SER A 82 -2.41 2.05 14.40
CA SER A 82 -2.57 3.51 14.28
C SER A 82 -2.42 3.93 12.82
N ILE A 83 -3.15 4.99 12.44
CA ILE A 83 -3.07 5.60 11.10
C ILE A 83 -1.62 5.97 10.76
N ASP A 84 -0.86 6.48 11.73
CA ASP A 84 0.55 6.89 11.57
C ASP A 84 1.49 5.75 11.12
N VAL A 85 1.08 4.49 11.31
CA VAL A 85 1.91 3.32 10.97
C VAL A 85 1.82 2.95 9.49
N TRP A 86 0.74 3.33 8.82
CA TRP A 86 0.48 2.91 7.45
C TRP A 86 0.18 4.06 6.49
N ASN A 87 -0.20 5.23 7.02
CA ASN A 87 -0.33 6.46 6.27
C ASN A 87 1.04 7.14 6.17
N VAL A 88 1.33 7.72 5.00
CA VAL A 88 2.60 8.38 4.69
C VAL A 88 2.41 9.87 4.36
N PHE A 89 1.23 10.42 4.58
CA PHE A 89 0.96 11.84 4.48
C PHE A 89 1.92 12.63 5.36
N GLY A 90 2.52 13.69 4.79
CA GLY A 90 3.55 14.48 5.47
C GLY A 90 4.94 13.84 5.56
N LEU A 91 5.13 12.59 5.14
CA LEU A 91 6.47 12.02 4.97
C LEU A 91 7.09 12.51 3.66
N ASP A 92 8.35 12.93 3.71
CA ASP A 92 9.10 13.35 2.53
C ASP A 92 9.07 12.24 1.45
N ASN A 93 8.89 12.62 0.18
CA ASN A 93 8.94 11.71 -0.96
C ASN A 93 10.23 10.88 -1.00
N GLU A 94 11.34 11.37 -0.44
CA GLU A 94 12.57 10.58 -0.28
C GLU A 94 12.40 9.40 0.70
N LEU A 95 11.58 9.55 1.75
CA LEU A 95 11.21 8.48 2.69
C LEU A 95 10.17 7.53 2.08
N VAL A 96 9.19 8.04 1.33
CA VAL A 96 8.13 7.24 0.68
C VAL A 96 8.67 6.41 -0.49
N ALA A 97 9.63 6.94 -1.26
CA ALA A 97 10.35 6.21 -2.30
C ALA A 97 11.27 5.09 -1.76
N ARG A 98 11.50 5.06 -0.44
CA ARG A 98 12.15 3.93 0.26
C ARG A 98 11.15 2.84 0.66
N THR A 99 10.04 2.69 -0.06
CA THR A 99 9.29 1.42 -0.09
C THR A 99 10.25 0.24 -0.22
N ASN A 100 9.83 -0.90 0.33
CA ASN A 100 10.55 -2.15 0.60
C ASN A 100 11.60 -2.64 -0.42
N ASN A 101 11.73 -2.07 -1.61
CA ASN A 101 12.72 -2.44 -2.63
C ASN A 101 14.17 -2.55 -2.12
N PRO A 102 14.74 -1.62 -1.32
CA PRO A 102 16.08 -1.79 -0.77
C PRO A 102 16.16 -2.95 0.22
N LEU A 103 15.14 -3.09 1.08
CA LEU A 103 15.09 -4.12 2.11
C LEU A 103 14.83 -5.51 1.53
N GLU A 104 13.88 -5.65 0.60
CA GLU A 104 13.64 -6.85 -0.19
C GLU A 104 14.86 -7.25 -1.01
N ARG A 105 15.54 -6.28 -1.66
CA ARG A 105 16.77 -6.55 -2.39
C ARG A 105 17.86 -7.05 -1.46
N PHE A 106 18.03 -6.42 -0.29
CA PHE A 106 18.98 -6.86 0.72
C PHE A 106 18.62 -8.26 1.26
N ASN A 107 17.35 -8.53 1.55
CA ASN A 107 16.88 -9.83 2.00
C ASN A 107 17.12 -10.91 0.93
N ARG A 108 16.89 -10.62 -0.35
CA ARG A 108 17.22 -11.55 -1.46
C ARG A 108 18.73 -11.80 -1.58
N GLU A 109 19.54 -10.75 -1.54
CA GLU A 109 21.01 -10.88 -1.59
C GLU A 109 21.51 -11.70 -0.39
N SER A 110 21.04 -11.37 0.80
CA SER A 110 21.34 -12.06 2.06
C SER A 110 21.00 -13.56 1.95
N ASN A 111 19.77 -13.89 1.54
CA ASN A 111 19.33 -15.28 1.37
C ASN A 111 20.12 -16.02 0.28
N SER A 112 20.57 -15.34 -0.79
CA SER A 112 21.40 -15.94 -1.83
C SER A 112 22.82 -16.24 -1.38
N ARG A 113 23.34 -15.51 -0.38
CA ARG A 113 24.72 -15.65 0.12
C ARG A 113 24.82 -16.66 1.26
N PHE A 114 23.72 -16.96 1.93
CA PHE A 114 23.70 -17.99 2.96
C PHE A 114 23.66 -19.40 2.34
N PRO A 115 24.62 -20.27 2.66
CA PRO A 115 24.67 -21.63 2.11
C PRO A 115 23.61 -22.55 2.73
N THR A 116 23.10 -22.22 3.92
CA THR A 116 22.08 -22.98 4.64
C THR A 116 21.03 -22.04 5.26
N PRO A 117 19.78 -22.49 5.44
CA PRO A 117 18.74 -21.70 6.12
C PRO A 117 19.09 -21.34 7.57
N HIS A 118 19.93 -22.15 8.22
CA HIS A 118 20.35 -21.98 9.61
C HIS A 118 21.89 -22.01 9.70
N PRO A 119 22.57 -20.89 9.38
CA PRO A 119 24.02 -20.80 9.50
C PRO A 119 24.47 -20.73 10.96
N SER A 120 25.71 -21.14 11.24
CA SER A 120 26.33 -20.86 12.53
C SER A 120 26.54 -19.35 12.73
N MET A 121 26.67 -18.89 13.97
CA MET A 121 26.89 -17.47 14.26
C MET A 121 28.14 -16.92 13.55
N THR A 122 29.22 -17.70 13.50
CA THR A 122 30.46 -17.34 12.79
C THR A 122 30.24 -17.16 11.30
N THR A 123 29.51 -18.08 10.66
CA THR A 123 29.14 -17.98 9.24
C THR A 123 28.25 -16.78 8.99
N PHE A 124 27.28 -16.53 9.88
CA PHE A 124 26.38 -15.38 9.81
C PHE A 124 27.14 -14.06 9.79
N VAL A 125 28.00 -13.82 10.80
CA VAL A 125 28.80 -12.60 10.91
C VAL A 125 29.73 -12.42 9.71
N THR A 126 30.33 -13.51 9.22
CA THR A 126 31.25 -13.47 8.07
C THR A 126 30.55 -13.04 6.79
N VAL A 127 29.37 -13.61 6.50
CA VAL A 127 28.58 -13.27 5.31
C VAL A 127 28.12 -11.81 5.35
N ILE A 128 27.55 -11.37 6.49
CA ILE A 128 27.09 -9.98 6.65
C ILE A 128 28.24 -8.98 6.53
N LYS A 129 29.39 -9.28 7.14
CA LYS A 129 30.60 -8.45 7.01
C LYS A 129 31.06 -8.34 5.56
N THR A 130 31.01 -9.43 4.81
CA THR A 130 31.38 -9.48 3.39
C THR A 130 30.45 -8.61 2.54
N ILE A 131 29.14 -8.79 2.68
CA ILE A 131 28.12 -7.97 1.99
C ILE A 131 28.32 -6.48 2.31
N SER A 132 28.59 -6.16 3.58
CA SER A 132 28.82 -4.78 4.04
C SER A 132 30.07 -4.16 3.39
N GLN A 133 31.18 -4.90 3.33
CA GLN A 133 32.42 -4.44 2.70
C GLN A 133 32.25 -4.22 1.19
N GLU A 134 31.58 -5.14 0.50
CA GLU A 134 31.25 -5.00 -0.92
C GLU A 134 30.37 -3.75 -1.16
N TYR A 135 29.40 -3.50 -0.28
CA TYR A 135 28.54 -2.33 -0.37
C TYR A 135 29.31 -1.02 -0.21
N VAL A 136 30.18 -0.92 0.80
CA VAL A 136 31.03 0.28 1.00
C VAL A 136 31.92 0.54 -0.22
N ARG A 137 32.50 -0.51 -0.82
CA ARG A 137 33.28 -0.39 -2.06
C ARG A 137 32.44 0.15 -3.21
N ARG A 138 31.25 -0.43 -3.44
CA ARG A 138 30.33 0.04 -4.49
C ARG A 138 29.91 1.50 -4.30
N VAL A 139 29.63 1.93 -3.07
CA VAL A 139 29.30 3.33 -2.77
C VAL A 139 30.48 4.25 -3.03
N ALA A 140 31.70 3.85 -2.66
CA ALA A 140 32.92 4.61 -2.92
C ALA A 140 33.26 4.71 -4.43
N ASP A 141 32.80 3.75 -5.24
CA ASP A 141 33.01 3.70 -6.68
C ASP A 141 32.00 4.54 -7.50
N VAL A 142 30.87 4.94 -6.91
CA VAL A 142 29.85 5.79 -7.55
C VAL A 142 30.37 7.21 -7.86
N PRO A 143 31.01 7.96 -6.93
CA PRO A 143 31.62 9.25 -7.24
C PRO A 143 32.75 9.15 -8.26
N ARG A 144 33.38 7.96 -8.39
CA ARG A 144 34.49 7.68 -9.31
C ARG A 144 34.02 7.32 -10.72
N GLY A 145 32.70 7.34 -10.97
CA GLY A 145 32.10 7.03 -12.28
C GLY A 145 32.18 5.54 -12.67
N ARG A 146 32.62 4.66 -11.77
CA ARG A 146 32.80 3.22 -12.04
C ARG A 146 31.50 2.42 -11.87
N VAL A 147 30.49 3.02 -11.23
CA VAL A 147 29.15 2.46 -11.06
C VAL A 147 28.12 3.54 -11.38
N ARG A 148 27.22 3.26 -12.34
CA ARG A 148 26.16 4.19 -12.74
C ARG A 148 25.08 4.27 -11.65
N ARG A 149 24.71 5.49 -11.25
CA ARG A 149 23.49 5.70 -10.46
C ARG A 149 22.28 5.36 -11.33
N VAL A 150 21.42 4.46 -10.86
CA VAL A 150 20.13 4.19 -11.52
C VAL A 150 19.26 5.44 -11.34
N PRO A 151 18.77 6.09 -12.42
CA PRO A 151 17.79 7.14 -12.31
C PRO A 151 16.55 6.60 -11.60
N ARG A 152 16.10 7.29 -10.55
CA ARG A 152 14.85 6.95 -9.87
C ARG A 152 13.75 7.80 -10.48
N GLU A 153 12.62 7.18 -10.82
CA GLU A 153 11.42 7.91 -11.20
C GLU A 153 10.90 8.71 -10.01
N THR A 154 10.58 9.97 -10.24
CA THR A 154 9.91 10.82 -9.26
C THR A 154 8.48 10.32 -9.09
N ILE A 155 8.11 9.98 -7.85
CA ILE A 155 6.74 9.60 -7.51
C ILE A 155 5.83 10.81 -7.75
N ARG A 156 4.79 10.64 -8.58
CA ARG A 156 3.71 11.61 -8.73
C ARG A 156 2.62 11.28 -7.72
N LEU A 157 2.39 12.19 -6.78
CA LEU A 157 1.24 12.10 -5.88
C LEU A 157 -0.05 12.38 -6.67
N PRO A 158 -1.17 11.71 -6.37
CA PRO A 158 -2.47 12.07 -6.92
C PRO A 158 -2.83 13.53 -6.57
N PRO A 159 -3.60 14.22 -7.43
CA PRO A 159 -4.14 15.53 -7.09
C PRO A 159 -5.07 15.44 -5.87
N ASP A 160 -5.15 16.53 -5.10
CA ASP A 160 -6.00 16.64 -3.91
C ASP A 160 -7.43 16.21 -4.21
N ILE A 161 -8.03 15.45 -3.29
CA ILE A 161 -9.42 15.01 -3.39
C ILE A 161 -10.30 16.25 -3.25
N GLU A 162 -11.06 16.57 -4.30
CA GLU A 162 -12.02 17.68 -4.30
C GLU A 162 -12.96 17.60 -3.08
N SER A 163 -13.14 18.75 -2.43
CA SER A 163 -13.77 18.94 -1.12
C SER A 163 -15.28 18.78 -1.09
N ASP A 164 -15.92 18.59 -2.24
CA ASP A 164 -17.37 18.78 -2.35
C ASP A 164 -18.07 17.42 -2.39
N VAL A 165 -18.40 16.92 -1.19
CA VAL A 165 -19.41 15.89 -1.04
C VAL A 165 -20.57 16.53 -0.29
N GLU A 166 -21.49 17.11 -1.04
CA GLU A 166 -22.81 17.46 -0.53
C GLU A 166 -23.51 16.20 -0.03
N GLU A 167 -24.12 16.33 1.14
CA GLU A 167 -24.89 15.31 1.82
C GLU A 167 -26.20 15.11 1.05
N GLU A 168 -26.36 13.99 0.33
CA GLU A 168 -27.68 13.60 -0.16
C GLU A 168 -28.55 13.22 1.05
N THR A 169 -29.39 14.17 1.45
CA THR A 169 -30.52 13.95 2.35
C THR A 169 -31.51 13.02 1.67
N VAL A 170 -31.69 11.83 2.26
CA VAL A 170 -32.73 10.88 1.87
C VAL A 170 -34.10 11.50 2.19
N PRO A 171 -35.03 11.66 1.23
CA PRO A 171 -36.39 12.06 1.57
C PRO A 171 -37.05 10.93 2.37
N SER A 172 -37.38 11.24 3.62
CA SER A 172 -38.23 10.44 4.49
C SER A 172 -39.60 10.31 3.84
N ILE A 173 -39.94 9.13 3.33
CA ILE A 173 -41.33 8.75 3.07
C ILE A 173 -41.86 8.23 4.40
N ALA A 174 -42.48 9.14 5.16
CA ALA A 174 -43.32 8.82 6.29
C ALA A 174 -44.74 8.50 5.80
N ASP A 175 -45.34 7.52 6.46
CA ASP A 175 -46.73 7.09 6.35
C ASP A 175 -47.75 8.22 6.29
N ALA A 176 -48.77 8.05 5.45
CA ALA A 176 -50.08 8.67 5.65
C ALA A 176 -51.19 7.80 5.03
N GLY A 177 -52.03 7.23 5.91
CA GLY A 177 -53.48 7.09 5.72
C GLY A 177 -53.99 5.99 4.80
#